data_AF-A0A2M8PT84-F1
#
_entry.id   AF-A0A2M8PT84-F1
#
_cell.length_a   1.000
_cell.length_b   1.000
_cell.length_c   1.000
_cell.angle_alpha   90.00
_cell.angle_beta   90.00
_cell.angle_gamma   90.00
#
_symmetry.space_group_name_H-M   'P 1'
#
loop_
_entity.id
_entity.type
_entity.pdbx_description
1 polymer ?
#
loop_
_entity_poly.entity_id
_entity_poly.type
_entity_poly.pdbx_seq_one_letter_code
_entity_poly.pdbx_strand_id
1 'polypeptide(L)'
;YGQPVLSPTDGEVVAVVDGLPESQPKIETDAENPVGNHVVIKVDENEYLYIAHMQPNSILVSLGDTVTVGQQIGLCGNSGNTSEPHIHIHLQTTLEIFTYDDHGNINGFAKDARGLPLRFHNYLANGELVEIGMPIGGQFIQNAP
;
A
#
# COMPACT_ATOMS: atom_id res chain seq x y z
N TYR A 1 5.97 -8.43 11.10
CA TYR A 1 5.33 -7.10 11.08
C TYR A 1 5.89 -6.24 12.20
N GLY A 2 5.43 -4.99 12.32
CA GLY A 2 6.00 -3.97 13.22
C GLY A 2 7.28 -3.32 12.69
N GLN A 3 7.68 -3.62 11.45
CA GLN A 3 8.80 -2.96 10.80
C GLN A 3 8.37 -1.58 10.25
N PRO A 4 9.26 -0.58 10.23
CA PRO A 4 8.97 0.72 9.63
C PRO A 4 8.51 0.59 8.18
N VAL A 5 7.42 1.30 7.85
CA VAL A 5 6.99 1.52 6.48
C VAL A 5 7.43 2.90 6.09
N LEU A 6 8.24 2.97 5.03
CA LEU A 6 8.76 4.22 4.49
C LEU A 6 7.99 4.60 3.24
N SER A 7 7.76 5.89 3.03
CA SER A 7 7.23 6.39 1.77
C SER A 7 8.23 6.09 0.65
N PRO A 8 7.83 5.38 -0.42
CA PRO A 8 8.72 5.09 -1.54
C PRO A 8 8.80 6.24 -2.54
N THR A 9 8.00 7.30 -2.36
CA THR A 9 7.88 8.45 -3.25
C THR A 9 7.69 9.74 -2.46
N ASP A 10 7.96 10.86 -3.11
CA ASP A 10 7.40 12.15 -2.72
C ASP A 10 5.92 12.19 -3.14
N GLY A 11 5.09 12.97 -2.46
CA GLY A 11 3.69 13.17 -2.85
C GLY A 11 2.79 13.71 -1.76
N GLU A 12 1.50 13.83 -2.06
CA GLU A 12 0.47 14.29 -1.12
C GLU A 12 -0.35 13.10 -0.60
N VAL A 13 -0.58 13.02 0.71
CA VAL A 13 -1.46 12.02 1.31
C VAL A 13 -2.91 12.41 1.03
N VAL A 14 -3.62 11.58 0.25
CA VAL A 14 -5.00 11.84 -0.19
C VAL A 14 -6.04 10.89 0.41
N ALA A 15 -5.61 9.85 1.13
CA ALA A 15 -6.48 9.06 2.00
C ALA A 15 -5.69 8.41 3.13
N VAL A 16 -6.34 8.30 4.30
CA VAL A 16 -5.82 7.60 5.48
C VAL A 16 -6.97 6.83 6.11
N VAL A 17 -6.76 5.54 6.34
CA VAL A 17 -7.63 4.69 7.18
C VAL A 17 -6.76 4.06 8.25
N ASP A 18 -7.13 4.26 9.51
CA ASP A 18 -6.42 3.71 10.67
C ASP A 18 -7.42 3.20 11.73
N GLY A 19 -6.94 2.35 12.64
CA GLY A 19 -7.68 1.82 13.77
C GLY A 19 -8.45 0.52 13.50
N LEU A 20 -8.45 0.01 12.26
CA LEU A 20 -8.99 -1.32 11.95
C LEU A 20 -8.14 -2.39 12.65
N PRO A 21 -8.75 -3.41 13.29
CA PRO A 21 -8.02 -4.41 14.04
C PRO A 21 -7.10 -5.24 13.13
N GLU A 22 -6.07 -5.83 13.74
CA GLU A 22 -5.28 -6.86 13.07
C GLU A 22 -6.16 -8.08 12.78
N SER A 23 -6.03 -8.66 11.60
CA SER A 23 -6.65 -9.95 11.29
C SER A 23 -5.79 -11.08 11.84
N GLN A 24 -6.41 -12.12 12.42
CA GLN A 24 -5.66 -13.29 12.86
C GLN A 24 -5.07 -14.03 11.66
N PRO A 25 -3.73 -14.16 11.55
CA PRO A 25 -3.10 -14.81 10.41
C PRO A 25 -3.65 -16.22 10.16
N LYS A 26 -3.95 -16.55 8.90
CA LYS A 26 -4.49 -17.85 8.45
C LYS A 26 -5.87 -18.25 8.98
N ILE A 27 -6.52 -17.40 9.78
CA ILE A 27 -7.81 -17.71 10.43
C ILE A 27 -8.89 -16.77 9.93
N GLU A 28 -8.58 -15.48 9.82
CA GLU A 28 -9.54 -14.43 9.52
C GLU A 28 -9.17 -13.69 8.24
N THR A 29 -10.18 -13.21 7.52
CA THR A 29 -10.05 -12.27 6.40
C THR A 29 -11.14 -11.23 6.54
N ASP A 30 -10.79 -9.94 6.50
CA ASP A 30 -11.78 -8.86 6.51
C ASP A 30 -12.22 -8.49 5.09
N ALA A 31 -13.33 -9.08 4.65
CA ALA A 31 -13.90 -8.83 3.33
C ALA A 31 -14.62 -7.45 3.23
N GLU A 32 -14.98 -6.85 4.36
CA GLU A 32 -15.61 -5.53 4.41
C GLU A 32 -14.57 -4.42 4.26
N ASN A 33 -13.37 -4.64 4.82
CA ASN A 33 -12.23 -3.72 4.73
C ASN A 33 -11.03 -4.38 4.05
N PRO A 34 -11.11 -4.75 2.76
CA PRO A 34 -10.08 -5.56 2.11
C PRO A 34 -8.69 -4.89 2.10
N VAL A 35 -8.62 -3.55 2.11
CA VAL A 35 -7.36 -2.79 2.14
C VAL A 35 -6.76 -2.70 3.55
N GLY A 36 -7.56 -2.90 4.60
CA GLY A 36 -7.15 -2.69 5.99
C GLY A 36 -6.76 -1.24 6.28
N ASN A 37 -5.94 -1.02 7.30
CA ASN A 37 -5.34 0.29 7.56
C ASN A 37 -4.38 0.64 6.41
N HIS A 38 -4.48 1.85 5.88
CA HIS A 38 -3.73 2.23 4.70
C HIS A 38 -3.53 3.74 4.56
N VAL A 39 -2.54 4.08 3.74
CA VAL A 39 -2.26 5.43 3.28
C VAL A 39 -2.30 5.42 1.75
N VAL A 40 -2.93 6.42 1.14
CA VAL A 40 -2.86 6.66 -0.31
C VAL A 40 -2.11 7.95 -0.56
N ILE A 41 -1.06 7.87 -1.38
CA ILE A 41 -0.25 9.01 -1.79
C ILE A 41 -0.57 9.32 -3.26
N LYS A 42 -0.95 10.56 -3.55
CA LYS A 42 -1.02 11.06 -4.91
C LYS A 42 0.39 11.45 -5.35
N VAL A 43 0.90 10.74 -6.34
CA VAL A 43 2.26 10.91 -6.89
C VAL A 43 2.26 11.94 -8.01
N ASP A 44 1.25 11.88 -8.89
CA ASP A 44 1.03 12.81 -10.00
C ASP A 44 -0.48 12.86 -10.35
N GLU A 45 -0.84 13.56 -11.42
CA GLU A 45 -2.18 13.53 -12.00
C GLU A 45 -2.54 12.11 -12.44
N ASN A 46 -3.62 11.56 -11.86
CA ASN A 46 -4.08 10.20 -12.10
C ASN A 46 -3.04 9.13 -11.73
N GLU A 47 -2.20 9.37 -10.71
CA GLU A 47 -1.29 8.37 -10.16
C GLU A 47 -1.42 8.31 -8.64
N TYR A 48 -2.05 7.24 -8.15
CA TYR A 48 -2.37 7.04 -6.73
C TYR A 48 -1.70 5.76 -6.22
N LEU A 49 -0.77 5.92 -5.28
CA LEU A 49 -0.01 4.85 -4.67
C LEU A 49 -0.68 4.43 -3.35
N TYR A 50 -1.14 3.19 -3.29
CA TYR A 50 -1.71 2.60 -2.08
C TYR A 50 -0.64 1.86 -1.31
N ILE A 51 -0.63 2.06 0.01
CA ILE A 51 0.20 1.33 0.96
C ILE A 51 -0.74 0.80 2.04
N ALA A 52 -0.96 -0.51 2.04
CA ALA A 52 -2.07 -1.17 2.74
C ALA A 52 -1.59 -2.22 3.75
N HIS A 53 -2.55 -2.78 4.50
CA HIS A 53 -2.33 -3.76 5.58
C HIS A 53 -1.43 -3.23 6.72
N MET A 54 -1.52 -1.94 7.02
CA MET A 54 -0.73 -1.30 8.08
C MET A 54 -1.20 -1.69 9.47
N GLN A 55 -0.32 -1.55 10.45
CA GLN A 55 -0.61 -1.86 11.85
C GLN A 55 -1.58 -0.81 12.44
N PRO A 56 -2.61 -1.21 13.21
CA PRO A 56 -3.56 -0.27 13.80
C PRO A 56 -2.87 0.75 14.72
N ASN A 57 -3.30 2.00 14.62
CA ASN A 57 -2.81 3.15 15.38
C ASN A 57 -1.30 3.41 15.20
N SER A 58 -0.75 3.01 14.06
CA SER A 58 0.67 3.20 13.74
C SER A 58 0.94 4.25 12.67
N ILE A 59 -0.10 4.74 11.98
CA ILE A 59 0.06 5.68 10.88
C ILE A 59 0.48 7.05 11.44
N LEU A 60 1.54 7.62 10.86
CA LEU A 60 2.20 8.84 11.33
C LEU A 60 1.87 10.09 10.50
N VAL A 61 1.05 9.93 9.46
CA VAL A 61 0.68 10.99 8.51
C VAL A 61 -0.83 11.18 8.47
N SER A 62 -1.25 12.38 8.09
CA SER A 62 -2.66 12.79 7.99
C SER A 62 -3.03 13.16 6.56
N LEU A 63 -4.34 13.19 6.28
CA LEU A 63 -4.86 13.70 5.01
C LEU A 63 -4.35 15.13 4.73
N GLY A 64 -3.80 15.35 3.54
CA GLY A 64 -3.22 16.62 3.10
C GLY A 64 -1.73 16.81 3.43
N ASP A 65 -1.12 15.90 4.18
CA ASP A 65 0.32 15.96 4.43
C ASP A 65 1.12 15.72 3.15
N THR A 66 2.24 16.41 2.99
CA THR A 66 3.25 16.06 2.00
C THR A 66 4.26 15.09 2.61
N VAL A 67 4.58 14.02 1.90
CA VAL A 67 5.60 13.04 2.29
C VAL A 67 6.79 13.11 1.35
N THR A 68 7.97 12.73 1.85
CA THR A 68 9.19 12.59 1.05
C THR A 68 9.68 11.14 1.02
N VAL A 69 10.42 10.75 -0.02
CA VAL A 69 11.08 9.45 -0.11
C VAL A 69 11.85 9.13 1.18
N GLY A 70 11.63 7.93 1.72
CA GLY A 70 12.28 7.45 2.94
C GLY A 70 11.65 7.95 4.25
N GLN A 71 10.67 8.86 4.21
CA GLN A 71 9.93 9.27 5.40
C GLN A 71 9.15 8.09 5.96
N GLN A 72 9.30 7.82 7.26
CA GLN A 72 8.46 6.81 7.92
C GLN A 72 7.01 7.30 8.00
N ILE A 73 6.08 6.48 7.50
CA ILE A 73 4.64 6.78 7.47
C ILE A 73 3.81 5.88 8.38
N GLY A 74 4.40 4.80 8.90
CA GLY A 74 3.78 3.94 9.92
C GLY A 74 4.53 2.63 10.09
N LEU A 75 3.81 1.58 10.51
CA LEU A 75 4.36 0.24 10.72
C LEU A 75 3.62 -0.82 9.89
N CYS A 76 4.35 -1.84 9.46
CA CYS A 76 3.80 -3.02 8.80
C CYS A 76 2.87 -3.75 9.76
N GLY A 77 1.68 -4.13 9.30
CA GLY A 77 0.69 -4.85 10.08
C GLY A 77 0.19 -6.09 9.36
N ASN A 78 -1.06 -6.43 9.65
CA ASN A 78 -1.83 -7.53 9.09
C ASN A 78 -3.35 -7.24 9.14
N SER A 79 -3.75 -5.97 8.97
CA SER A 79 -5.16 -5.57 8.91
C SER A 79 -5.75 -5.80 7.51
N GLY A 80 -7.05 -6.04 7.43
CA GLY A 80 -7.78 -6.19 6.16
C GLY A 80 -7.83 -7.63 5.62
N ASN A 81 -8.00 -7.78 4.31
CA ASN A 81 -8.08 -9.10 3.68
C ASN A 81 -6.68 -9.65 3.38
N THR A 82 -6.01 -10.16 4.41
CA THR A 82 -4.62 -10.65 4.35
C THR A 82 -4.48 -12.03 4.99
N SER A 83 -3.57 -12.86 4.49
CA SER A 83 -3.26 -14.19 5.04
C SER A 83 -2.08 -14.20 6.01
N GLU A 84 -1.15 -13.26 5.86
CA GLU A 84 0.03 -13.13 6.70
C GLU A 84 0.56 -11.70 6.75
N PRO A 85 1.33 -11.32 7.76
CA PRO A 85 1.72 -9.92 7.93
C PRO A 85 2.69 -9.44 6.84
N HIS A 86 2.25 -8.46 6.05
CA HIS A 86 2.98 -7.86 4.93
C HIS A 86 2.48 -6.43 4.65
N ILE A 87 3.07 -5.76 3.67
CA ILE A 87 2.51 -4.54 3.07
C ILE A 87 2.08 -4.87 1.66
N HIS A 88 0.83 -4.57 1.33
CA HIS A 88 0.39 -4.52 -0.06
C HIS A 88 0.65 -3.12 -0.61
N ILE A 89 1.28 -3.06 -1.79
CA ILE A 89 1.55 -1.80 -2.47
C ILE A 89 1.19 -1.90 -3.95
N HIS A 90 0.50 -0.89 -4.46
CA HIS A 90 0.22 -0.78 -5.90
C HIS A 90 -0.01 0.67 -6.30
N LEU A 91 0.24 0.96 -7.57
CA LEU A 91 -0.07 2.25 -8.20
C LEU A 91 -1.30 2.06 -9.09
N GLN A 92 -2.22 3.03 -9.10
CA GLN A 92 -3.37 3.02 -9.99
C GLN A 92 -3.80 4.42 -10.44
N THR A 93 -4.71 4.46 -11.41
CA THR A 93 -5.14 5.69 -12.08
C THR A 93 -6.17 6.53 -11.33
N THR A 94 -6.84 5.97 -10.33
CA THR A 94 -7.93 6.61 -9.57
C THR A 94 -7.76 6.45 -8.07
N LEU A 95 -8.41 7.30 -7.27
CA LEU A 95 -8.47 7.17 -5.80
C LEU A 95 -9.50 6.13 -5.32
N GLU A 96 -10.41 5.69 -6.19
CA GLU A 96 -11.40 4.68 -5.83
C GLU A 96 -10.96 3.30 -6.32
N ILE A 97 -11.05 2.29 -5.45
CA ILE A 97 -10.85 0.87 -5.81
C ILE A 97 -12.20 0.16 -5.95
N PHE A 98 -13.17 0.48 -5.10
CA PHE A 98 -14.44 -0.22 -4.99
C PHE A 98 -15.62 0.67 -5.38
N THR A 99 -16.71 0.02 -5.77
CA THR A 99 -18.03 0.63 -5.82
C THR A 99 -18.84 0.15 -4.62
N TYR A 100 -19.75 1.00 -4.14
CA TYR A 100 -20.59 0.73 -2.97
C TYR A 100 -22.07 0.69 -3.37
N ASP A 101 -22.86 -0.14 -2.68
CA ASP A 101 -24.32 -0.10 -2.76
C ASP A 101 -24.90 1.05 -1.90
N ASP A 102 -26.23 1.21 -1.94
CA ASP A 102 -26.94 2.24 -1.16
C ASP A 102 -26.80 2.07 0.36
N HIS A 103 -26.26 0.95 0.81
CA HIS A 103 -25.99 0.63 2.22
C HIS A 103 -24.51 0.79 2.60
N GLY A 104 -23.64 1.18 1.65
CA GLY A 104 -22.20 1.34 1.88
C GLY A 104 -21.41 0.03 1.84
N ASN A 105 -22.00 -1.07 1.35
CA ASN A 105 -21.26 -2.33 1.16
C ASN A 105 -20.57 -2.34 -0.19
N ILE A 106 -19.37 -2.93 -0.25
CA ILE A 106 -18.66 -3.15 -1.51
C ILE A 106 -19.51 -4.03 -2.43
N ASN A 107 -19.85 -3.54 -3.63
CA ASN A 107 -20.63 -4.28 -4.64
C ASN A 107 -19.90 -4.47 -5.98
N GLY A 108 -18.65 -4.03 -6.07
CA GLY A 108 -17.85 -4.15 -7.28
C GLY A 108 -16.52 -3.38 -7.20
N PHE A 109 -15.79 -3.40 -8.31
CA PHE A 109 -14.59 -2.60 -8.51
C PHE A 109 -14.91 -1.33 -9.31
N ALA A 110 -14.21 -0.25 -9.00
CA ALA A 110 -14.29 0.99 -9.77
C ALA A 110 -13.87 0.72 -11.23
N LYS A 111 -14.75 1.05 -12.18
CA LYS A 111 -14.57 0.69 -13.61
C LYS A 111 -13.37 1.40 -14.26
N ASP A 112 -13.02 2.57 -13.76
CA ASP A 112 -11.95 3.40 -14.29
C ASP A 112 -10.62 3.18 -13.56
N ALA A 113 -10.60 2.36 -12.51
CA ALA A 113 -9.39 2.02 -11.78
C ALA A 113 -8.54 1.05 -12.60
N ARG A 114 -7.40 1.56 -13.10
CA ARG A 114 -6.40 0.77 -13.83
C ARG A 114 -5.10 0.77 -13.05
N GLY A 115 -4.56 -0.42 -12.79
CA GLY A 115 -3.23 -0.59 -12.23
C GLY A 115 -2.15 -0.04 -13.16
N LEU A 116 -1.18 0.64 -12.59
CA LEU A 116 -0.03 1.22 -13.26
C LEU A 116 1.25 0.45 -12.91
N PRO A 117 2.25 0.40 -13.81
CA PRO A 117 3.53 -0.20 -13.49
C PRO A 117 4.22 0.51 -12.31
N LEU A 118 4.64 -0.24 -11.30
CA LEU A 118 5.40 0.28 -10.17
C LEU A 118 6.89 -0.08 -10.36
N ARG A 119 7.70 0.89 -10.79
CA ARG A 119 9.14 0.70 -11.01
C ARG A 119 9.92 1.07 -9.75
N PHE A 120 10.93 0.28 -9.45
CA PHE A 120 11.85 0.46 -8.35
C PHE A 120 13.24 0.83 -8.89
N HIS A 121 13.96 1.61 -8.09
CA HIS A 121 15.30 2.06 -8.39
C HIS A 121 16.31 1.41 -7.45
N ASN A 122 17.53 1.16 -7.96
CA ASN A 122 18.69 0.78 -7.14
C ASN A 122 18.42 -0.40 -6.19
N TYR A 123 18.01 -1.52 -6.75
CA TYR A 123 17.82 -2.76 -6.00
C TYR A 123 18.66 -3.89 -6.58
N LEU A 124 18.93 -4.90 -5.76
CA LEU A 124 19.54 -6.15 -6.20
C LEU A 124 18.44 -7.19 -6.43
N ALA A 125 18.43 -7.81 -7.60
CA ALA A 125 17.62 -8.98 -7.91
C ALA A 125 18.53 -10.21 -7.94
N ASN A 126 18.39 -11.12 -6.98
CA ASN A 126 19.27 -12.29 -6.83
C ASN A 126 20.76 -11.92 -6.77
N GLY A 127 21.09 -10.74 -6.21
CA GLY A 127 22.46 -10.22 -6.11
C GLY A 127 22.93 -9.39 -7.31
N GLU A 128 22.16 -9.31 -8.39
CA GLU A 128 22.49 -8.48 -9.56
C GLU A 128 21.85 -7.09 -9.46
N LEU A 129 22.61 -6.04 -9.75
CA LEU A 129 22.12 -4.67 -9.71
C LEU A 129 21.08 -4.42 -10.81
N VAL A 130 19.94 -3.88 -10.40
CA VAL A 130 18.92 -3.31 -11.27
C VAL A 130 18.80 -1.83 -10.96
N GLU A 131 19.26 -0.99 -11.89
CA GLU A 131 19.20 0.47 -11.74
C GLU A 131 17.75 0.96 -11.74
N ILE A 132 16.93 0.46 -12.67
CA ILE A 132 15.49 0.74 -12.78
C ILE A 132 14.79 -0.52 -13.29
N GLY A 133 13.78 -1.01 -12.58
CA GLY A 133 13.05 -2.21 -13.00
C GLY A 133 11.84 -2.54 -12.14
N MET A 134 11.11 -3.59 -12.52
CA MET A 134 10.07 -4.19 -11.69
C MET A 134 10.56 -5.54 -11.18
N PRO A 135 10.49 -5.82 -9.86
CA PRO A 135 10.72 -7.15 -9.34
C PRO A 135 9.79 -8.18 -10.00
N ILE A 136 10.35 -9.34 -10.33
CA ILE A 136 9.62 -10.45 -10.93
C ILE A 136 9.49 -11.56 -9.87
N GLY A 137 8.33 -12.22 -9.84
CA GLY A 137 8.08 -13.33 -8.91
C GLY A 137 9.19 -14.38 -8.96
N GLY A 138 9.63 -14.81 -7.77
CA GLY A 138 10.74 -15.77 -7.61
C GLY A 138 12.12 -15.13 -7.44
N GLN A 139 12.24 -13.80 -7.54
CA GLN A 139 13.48 -13.10 -7.20
C GLN A 139 13.57 -12.81 -5.70
N PHE A 140 14.78 -12.91 -5.16
CA PHE A 140 15.13 -12.33 -3.86
C PHE A 140 15.59 -10.88 -4.06
N ILE A 141 14.89 -9.94 -3.42
CA ILE A 141 15.10 -8.49 -3.61
C ILE A 141 15.78 -7.89 -2.39
N GLN A 142 16.80 -7.06 -2.62
CA GLN A 142 17.54 -6.35 -1.57
C GLN A 142 17.81 -4.91 -2.00
N ASN A 143 18.06 -4.01 -1.05
CA ASN A 143 18.59 -2.68 -1.36
C ASN A 143 20.00 -2.81 -1.96
N ALA A 144 20.29 -2.04 -3.01
CA ALA A 144 21.67 -1.90 -3.47
C ALA A 144 22.49 -1.09 -2.44
N PRO A 145 23.78 -1.41 -2.27
CA PRO A 145 24.69 -0.70 -1.37
C PRO A 145 25.04 0.71 -1.82
#